data_AF-A0A9P5UG71-F1
#
_entry.id   AF-A0A9P5UG71-F1
#
_cell.length_a   1.000
_cell.length_b   1.000
_cell.length_c   1.000
_cell.angle_alpha   90.00
_cell.angle_beta   90.00
_cell.angle_gamma   90.00
#
_symmetry.space_group_name_H-M   'P 1'
#
loop_
_entity.id
_entity.type
_entity.pdbx_description
1 polymer ?
#
loop_
_entity_poly.entity_id
_entity_poly.type
_entity_poly.pdbx_seq_one_letter_code
_entity_poly.pdbx_strand_id
1 'polypeptide(L)'
;MAAPNISEEEIESVLTVYESMLDSELNTNWLLLKYGGENDEFFLHASGARGLPELKQAFEDLSAVHIAFYHEEVPSKPGYVLINYIPPQMSGVRRARALVQSRRVGALFIKASSHSEHSTLTIDHLSNLTPSSVHQAVLKPDEVHNIRIERSTSSPDPTITNFDPSTTSDPMIHLHSVRRSFTETYNPKVVPPDYSSSPHKSQSLFSSILRRSRNKTEDVPWESDDDAISPPPPPTPPKVPPKDQGQSQIHSPPLRSRAVTNPEFRSSLAEFAFISHPIQSSDDEVLVEHPNSPAKTSIDKPNGALFSIPIDRKWVQDAVSIPDPEERARRRQIAQQQRAREERRAQAEEAERQARIKQEREEMKRQEEEEEEWRKAMLEQELQEITAQRRAVEQREKEEDERKTQEIEMRKEQDRQRRIQEHEKLEKWRQQLAREAEAEKRKEADDKRKMDAERKTKVQDMVKEVKGEMKSSGSTTAWATIQTSDSLVWRRRYIKLVGSKFFLYRSPKDMNQVLDEVELRGQIGGLREPDEGFEELKAIKYSFAIVFKDGRDPWSVFGDTEEEKIKMLGMLHYAAGL
;
A
#
# COMPACT_ATOMS: atom_id res chain seq x y z
N MET A 1 -18.24 13.80 -30.57
CA MET A 1 -17.25 14.45 -29.69
C MET A 1 -17.13 13.62 -28.42
N ALA A 2 -15.93 13.43 -27.86
CA ALA A 2 -15.77 12.72 -26.59
C ALA A 2 -16.32 13.60 -25.45
N ALA A 3 -17.00 12.98 -24.47
CA ALA A 3 -17.48 13.67 -23.27
C ALA A 3 -16.30 14.28 -22.48
N PRO A 4 -16.53 15.37 -21.72
CA PRO A 4 -15.56 15.81 -20.73
C PRO A 4 -15.38 14.71 -19.68
N ASN A 5 -14.18 14.64 -19.12
CA ASN A 5 -13.85 13.67 -18.08
C ASN A 5 -14.36 14.22 -16.73
N ILE A 6 -15.67 14.12 -16.52
CA ILE A 6 -16.36 14.49 -15.28
C ILE A 6 -17.19 13.26 -14.92
N SER A 7 -17.16 12.85 -13.66
CA SER A 7 -18.00 11.72 -13.22
C SER A 7 -19.49 12.06 -13.43
N GLU A 8 -20.32 11.06 -13.72
CA GLU A 8 -21.76 11.31 -14.01
C GLU A 8 -22.46 12.05 -12.85
N GLU A 9 -22.16 11.69 -11.60
CA GLU A 9 -22.68 12.35 -10.39
C GLU A 9 -22.25 13.83 -10.30
N GLU A 10 -21.01 14.13 -10.68
CA GLU A 10 -20.51 15.50 -10.68
C GLU A 10 -21.06 16.31 -11.86
N ILE A 11 -21.36 15.68 -13.01
CA ILE A 11 -22.00 16.37 -14.13
C ILE A 11 -23.34 16.95 -13.69
N GLU A 12 -24.17 16.17 -12.97
CA GLU A 12 -25.46 16.64 -12.45
C GLU A 12 -25.30 17.82 -11.48
N SER A 13 -24.30 17.73 -10.60
CA SER A 13 -24.00 18.81 -9.64
C SER A 13 -23.54 20.09 -10.34
N VAL A 14 -22.68 19.98 -11.36
CA VAL A 14 -22.22 21.12 -12.17
C VAL A 14 -23.37 21.74 -12.95
N LEU A 15 -24.24 20.93 -13.56
CA LEU A 15 -25.39 21.43 -14.31
C LEU A 15 -26.42 22.12 -13.41
N THR A 16 -26.66 21.60 -12.21
CA THR A 16 -27.58 22.23 -11.24
C THR A 16 -27.11 23.63 -10.84
N VAL A 17 -25.81 23.80 -10.57
CA VAL A 17 -25.23 25.11 -10.25
C VAL A 17 -25.25 26.03 -11.48
N TYR A 18 -24.98 25.48 -12.66
CA TYR A 18 -25.05 26.24 -13.91
C TYR A 18 -26.46 26.75 -14.22
N GLU A 19 -27.50 25.92 -14.04
CA GLU A 19 -28.90 26.34 -14.16
C GLU A 19 -29.24 27.44 -13.16
N SER A 20 -28.72 27.34 -11.93
CA SER A 20 -28.86 28.39 -10.92
C SER A 20 -28.15 29.70 -11.29
N MET A 21 -27.18 29.69 -12.21
CA MET A 21 -26.56 30.92 -12.73
C MET A 21 -27.35 31.56 -13.87
N LEU A 22 -28.15 30.77 -14.58
CA LEU A 22 -29.02 31.26 -15.66
C LEU A 22 -30.31 31.88 -15.10
N ASP A 23 -30.76 31.38 -13.95
CA ASP A 23 -31.89 31.95 -13.24
C ASP A 23 -31.50 33.26 -12.55
N SER A 24 -32.09 34.37 -12.99
CA SER A 24 -31.82 35.69 -12.43
C SER A 24 -32.28 35.84 -10.97
N GLU A 25 -33.09 34.92 -10.45
CA GLU A 25 -33.56 34.94 -9.06
C GLU A 25 -32.53 34.35 -8.08
N LEU A 26 -31.75 33.38 -8.56
CA LEU A 26 -30.72 32.71 -7.79
C LEU A 26 -29.43 33.50 -7.98
N ASN A 27 -29.05 34.31 -7.00
CA ASN A 27 -27.91 35.26 -7.05
C ASN A 27 -26.52 34.66 -7.39
N THR A 28 -26.42 33.41 -7.84
CA THR A 28 -25.17 32.73 -8.20
C THR A 28 -24.63 33.31 -9.50
N ASN A 29 -23.42 33.88 -9.48
CA ASN A 29 -22.79 34.47 -10.65
C ASN A 29 -21.47 33.78 -11.03
N TRP A 30 -21.03 32.78 -10.29
CA TRP A 30 -19.88 31.96 -10.70
C TRP A 30 -19.91 30.54 -10.14
N LEU A 31 -19.26 29.65 -10.88
CA LEU A 31 -18.86 28.31 -10.42
C LEU A 31 -17.39 28.08 -10.75
N LEU A 32 -16.74 27.22 -9.96
CA LEU A 32 -15.32 26.90 -10.06
C LEU A 32 -15.15 25.38 -10.04
N LEU A 33 -14.52 24.86 -11.08
CA LEU A 33 -14.13 23.46 -11.21
C LEU A 33 -12.63 23.32 -10.93
N LYS A 34 -12.24 22.27 -10.21
CA LYS A 34 -10.85 21.94 -9.94
C LYS A 34 -10.46 20.67 -10.69
N TYR A 35 -9.25 20.66 -11.27
CA TYR A 35 -8.73 19.52 -12.00
C TYR A 35 -8.06 18.51 -11.07
N GLY A 36 -8.61 17.30 -11.03
CA GLY A 36 -8.08 16.14 -10.33
C GLY A 36 -6.70 15.74 -10.83
N GLY A 37 -5.76 15.70 -9.89
CA GLY A 37 -4.35 15.34 -10.04
C GLY A 37 -4.06 14.20 -11.00
N GLU A 38 -4.68 13.06 -10.70
CA GLU A 38 -4.24 11.74 -11.14
C GLU A 38 -5.14 11.17 -12.24
N ASN A 39 -6.43 11.54 -12.27
CA ASN A 39 -7.41 10.96 -13.19
C ASN A 39 -7.78 11.87 -14.36
N ASP A 40 -7.19 13.06 -14.46
CA ASP A 40 -7.58 14.09 -15.44
C ASP A 40 -9.10 14.43 -15.37
N GLU A 41 -9.72 14.30 -14.20
CA GLU A 41 -11.15 14.55 -13.96
C GLU A 41 -11.39 15.96 -13.43
N PHE A 42 -12.54 16.58 -13.73
CA PHE A 42 -12.94 17.85 -13.11
C PHE A 42 -14.08 17.63 -12.12
N PHE A 43 -13.95 18.22 -10.94
CA PHE A 43 -15.01 18.22 -9.93
C PHE A 43 -15.41 19.64 -9.57
N LEU A 44 -16.66 19.81 -9.16
CA LEU A 44 -17.17 21.08 -8.65
C LEU A 44 -16.45 21.42 -7.34
N HIS A 45 -15.66 22.50 -7.36
CA HIS A 45 -14.89 22.93 -6.19
C HIS A 45 -15.66 23.94 -5.34
N ALA A 46 -16.24 24.96 -5.97
CA ALA A 46 -16.99 26.01 -5.29
C ALA A 46 -17.96 26.73 -6.25
N SER A 47 -18.94 27.44 -5.70
CA SER A 47 -19.80 28.37 -6.42
C SER A 47 -20.18 29.53 -5.50
N GLY A 48 -20.60 30.66 -6.09
CA GLY A 48 -20.91 31.84 -5.30
C GLY A 48 -21.61 32.95 -6.05
N ALA A 49 -21.89 34.02 -5.31
CA ALA A 49 -22.78 35.11 -5.67
C ALA A 49 -22.12 36.49 -5.57
N ARG A 50 -20.98 36.59 -4.87
CA ARG A 50 -20.32 37.86 -4.57
C ARG A 50 -19.30 38.26 -5.64
N GLY A 51 -19.46 37.71 -6.85
CA GLY A 51 -18.71 38.09 -8.04
C GLY A 51 -17.22 37.78 -7.98
N LEU A 52 -16.45 38.53 -8.78
CA LEU A 52 -15.02 38.27 -9.00
C LEU A 52 -14.14 38.25 -7.72
N PRO A 53 -14.36 39.12 -6.71
CA PRO A 53 -13.54 39.10 -5.49
C PRO A 53 -13.67 37.80 -4.69
N GLU A 54 -14.87 37.23 -4.63
CA GLU A 54 -15.13 35.95 -3.94
C GLU A 54 -14.59 34.78 -4.76
N LEU A 55 -14.83 34.78 -6.07
CA LEU A 55 -14.24 33.79 -6.98
C LEU A 55 -12.72 33.71 -6.81
N LYS A 56 -12.02 34.84 -6.68
CA LYS A 56 -10.56 34.86 -6.44
C LYS A 56 -10.14 34.18 -5.13
N GLN A 57 -10.95 34.31 -4.08
CA GLN A 57 -10.66 33.72 -2.78
C GLN A 57 -10.87 32.20 -2.79
N ALA A 58 -11.75 31.71 -3.67
CA ALA A 58 -12.02 30.28 -3.83
C ALA A 58 -10.88 29.50 -4.51
N PHE A 59 -9.85 30.16 -5.05
CA PHE A 59 -8.65 29.48 -5.56
C PHE A 59 -7.71 29.12 -4.41
N GLU A 60 -8.01 28.03 -3.69
CA GLU A 60 -7.19 27.57 -2.55
C GLU A 60 -5.83 27.01 -3.01
N ASP A 61 -5.80 26.33 -4.15
CA ASP A 61 -4.64 25.58 -4.63
C ASP A 61 -4.09 26.18 -5.93
N LEU A 62 -3.16 27.12 -5.81
CA LEU A 62 -2.51 27.76 -6.97
C LEU A 62 -1.60 26.81 -7.78
N SER A 63 -1.46 25.55 -7.35
CA SER A 63 -0.71 24.53 -8.06
C SER A 63 -1.57 23.65 -8.97
N ALA A 64 -2.89 23.69 -8.81
CA ALA A 64 -3.83 22.95 -9.62
C ALA A 64 -4.46 23.82 -10.72
N VAL A 65 -4.91 23.16 -11.78
CA VAL A 65 -5.74 23.80 -12.81
C VAL A 65 -7.12 24.03 -12.26
N HIS A 66 -7.65 25.21 -12.56
CA HIS A 66 -9.02 25.56 -12.25
C HIS A 66 -9.70 26.11 -13.50
N ILE A 67 -10.98 25.77 -13.65
CA ILE A 67 -11.85 26.30 -14.69
C ILE A 67 -13.01 26.99 -13.98
N ALA A 68 -13.13 28.30 -14.14
CA ALA A 68 -14.28 29.03 -13.62
C ALA A 68 -15.24 29.38 -14.76
N PHE A 69 -16.53 29.34 -14.50
CA PHE A 69 -17.54 29.94 -15.35
C PHE A 69 -18.13 31.13 -14.59
N TYR A 70 -18.04 32.32 -15.19
CA TYR A 70 -18.35 33.59 -14.55
C TYR A 70 -19.36 34.37 -15.39
N HIS A 71 -20.44 34.85 -14.75
CA HIS A 71 -21.41 35.76 -15.33
C HIS A 71 -21.04 37.20 -14.96
N GLU A 72 -20.70 38.00 -15.97
CA GLU A 72 -20.40 39.42 -15.78
C GLU A 72 -21.67 40.26 -15.92
N GLU A 73 -22.11 40.84 -14.80
CA GLU A 73 -23.28 41.74 -14.72
C GLU A 73 -22.89 43.20 -15.03
N VAL A 74 -22.31 43.46 -16.20
CA VAL A 74 -22.06 44.84 -16.62
C VAL A 74 -23.31 45.41 -17.30
N PRO A 75 -23.81 46.59 -16.88
CA PRO A 75 -25.07 47.15 -17.39
C PRO A 75 -25.12 47.36 -18.92
N SER A 76 -23.96 47.56 -19.57
CA SER A 76 -23.91 47.81 -21.01
C SER A 76 -24.04 46.55 -21.86
N LYS A 77 -23.49 45.42 -21.39
CA LYS A 77 -23.49 44.14 -22.11
C LYS A 77 -23.15 43.02 -21.11
N PRO A 78 -24.15 42.36 -20.50
CA PRO A 78 -23.88 41.18 -19.70
C PRO A 78 -23.36 40.05 -20.59
N GLY A 79 -22.57 39.15 -20.01
CA GLY A 79 -22.05 38.01 -20.76
C GLY A 79 -21.33 37.00 -19.88
N TYR A 80 -21.01 35.87 -20.48
CA TYR A 80 -20.37 34.76 -19.81
C TYR A 80 -18.90 34.64 -20.21
N VAL A 81 -18.06 34.29 -19.24
CA VAL A 81 -16.62 34.11 -19.41
C VAL A 81 -16.22 32.76 -18.81
N LEU A 82 -15.56 31.94 -19.62
CA LEU A 82 -14.89 30.71 -19.18
C LEU A 82 -13.42 31.03 -18.87
N ILE A 83 -13.05 30.98 -17.60
CA ILE A 83 -11.74 31.35 -17.10
C ILE A 83 -10.91 30.10 -16.87
N ASN A 84 -9.81 29.96 -17.60
CA ASN A 84 -8.86 28.88 -17.45
C ASN A 84 -7.66 29.38 -16.66
N TYR A 85 -7.57 28.99 -15.39
CA TYR A 85 -6.39 29.21 -14.57
C TYR A 85 -5.44 28.01 -14.70
N ILE A 86 -4.27 28.25 -15.30
CA ILE A 86 -3.28 27.21 -15.58
C ILE A 86 -1.93 27.61 -14.98
N PRO A 87 -1.53 26.99 -13.85
CA PRO A 87 -0.29 27.35 -13.16
C PRO A 87 0.92 27.30 -14.09
N PRO A 88 1.90 28.21 -13.95
CA PRO A 88 3.09 28.23 -14.80
C PRO A 88 3.98 26.99 -14.60
N GLN A 89 3.93 26.35 -13.43
CA GLN A 89 4.68 25.15 -13.09
C GLN A 89 4.14 23.86 -13.72
N MET A 90 2.96 23.90 -14.37
CA MET A 90 2.43 22.72 -15.04
C MET A 90 3.20 22.39 -16.33
N SER A 91 3.38 21.09 -16.57
CA SER A 91 3.92 20.59 -17.84
C SER A 91 3.06 21.02 -19.03
N GLY A 92 3.70 21.15 -20.20
CA GLY A 92 3.03 21.54 -21.45
C GLY A 92 1.86 20.60 -21.81
N VAL A 93 2.03 19.31 -21.55
CA VAL A 93 1.01 18.26 -21.76
C VAL A 93 -0.21 18.48 -20.91
N ARG A 94 -0.02 18.64 -19.60
CA ARG A 94 -1.12 18.76 -18.66
C ARG A 94 -1.88 20.05 -18.90
N ARG A 95 -1.18 21.12 -19.28
CA ARG A 95 -1.77 22.36 -19.79
C ARG A 95 -2.61 22.13 -21.05
N ALA A 96 -2.09 21.42 -22.05
CA ALA A 96 -2.84 21.14 -23.27
C ALA A 96 -4.10 20.30 -22.99
N ARG A 97 -4.00 19.26 -22.15
CA ARG A 97 -5.14 18.43 -21.71
C ARG A 97 -6.19 19.25 -20.98
N ALA A 98 -5.77 20.08 -20.02
CA ALA A 98 -6.64 21.01 -19.31
C ALA A 98 -7.40 21.95 -20.26
N LEU A 99 -6.73 22.53 -21.27
CA LEU A 99 -7.38 23.40 -22.25
C LEU A 99 -8.37 22.64 -23.16
N VAL A 100 -8.03 21.40 -23.57
CA VAL A 100 -8.94 20.56 -24.35
C VAL A 100 -10.18 20.22 -23.54
N GLN A 101 -10.01 19.86 -22.27
CA GLN A 101 -11.13 19.56 -21.37
C GLN A 101 -11.96 20.81 -21.08
N SER A 102 -11.32 21.97 -20.88
CA SER A 102 -12.02 23.26 -20.74
C SER A 102 -12.95 23.56 -21.91
N ARG A 103 -12.51 23.34 -23.15
CA ARG A 103 -13.39 23.49 -24.32
C ARG A 103 -14.59 22.54 -24.28
N ARG A 104 -14.41 21.32 -23.76
CA ARG A 104 -15.52 20.36 -23.60
C ARG A 104 -16.50 20.82 -22.52
N VAL A 105 -16.00 21.34 -21.40
CA VAL A 105 -16.82 21.96 -20.34
C VAL A 105 -17.61 23.14 -20.91
N GLY A 106 -16.96 24.06 -21.63
CA GLY A 106 -17.65 25.16 -22.31
C GLY A 106 -18.73 24.66 -23.29
N ALA A 107 -18.45 23.60 -24.04
CA ALA A 107 -19.44 22.98 -24.93
C ALA A 107 -20.63 22.35 -24.18
N LEU A 108 -20.43 21.83 -22.96
CA LEU A 108 -21.54 21.38 -22.11
C LEU A 108 -22.47 22.54 -21.77
N PHE A 109 -21.92 23.69 -21.38
CA PHE A 109 -22.71 24.87 -21.04
C PHE A 109 -23.47 25.43 -22.25
N ILE A 110 -22.84 25.50 -23.43
CA ILE A 110 -23.54 25.88 -24.67
C ILE A 110 -24.67 24.90 -24.99
N LYS A 111 -24.45 23.59 -24.79
CA LYS A 111 -25.47 22.59 -25.06
C LYS A 111 -26.65 22.71 -24.09
N ALA A 112 -26.37 22.97 -22.81
CA ALA A 112 -27.38 23.18 -21.78
C ALA A 112 -28.16 24.49 -22.00
N SER A 113 -27.50 25.54 -22.49
CA SER A 113 -28.12 26.83 -22.79
C SER A 113 -27.89 27.24 -24.23
N SER A 114 -28.92 27.07 -25.05
CA SER A 114 -28.93 27.47 -26.47
C SER A 114 -28.72 28.98 -26.70
N HIS A 115 -28.71 29.79 -25.62
CA HIS A 115 -28.63 31.24 -25.69
C HIS A 115 -27.36 31.83 -25.06
N SER A 116 -26.46 31.02 -24.49
CA SER A 116 -25.24 31.52 -23.84
C SER A 116 -24.02 31.43 -24.76
N GLU A 117 -23.66 32.54 -25.38
CA GLU A 117 -22.30 32.71 -25.92
C GLU A 117 -21.37 33.01 -24.74
N HIS A 118 -20.23 32.31 -24.67
CA HIS A 118 -19.20 32.58 -23.68
C HIS A 118 -17.87 32.84 -24.37
N SER A 119 -17.13 33.81 -23.83
CA SER A 119 -15.74 34.05 -24.22
C SER A 119 -14.79 33.21 -23.37
N THR A 120 -13.57 32.96 -23.84
CA THR A 120 -12.56 32.20 -23.08
C THR A 120 -11.40 33.11 -22.67
N LEU A 121 -11.09 33.13 -21.38
CA LEU A 121 -9.96 33.87 -20.81
C LEU A 121 -8.99 32.88 -20.15
N THR A 122 -7.76 32.78 -20.65
CA THR A 122 -6.73 31.93 -20.04
C THR A 122 -5.70 32.79 -19.32
N ILE A 123 -5.44 32.47 -18.06
CA ILE A 123 -4.51 33.17 -17.17
C ILE A 123 -3.56 32.16 -16.51
N ASP A 124 -2.34 32.60 -16.21
CA ASP A 124 -1.34 31.81 -15.47
C ASP A 124 -1.10 32.33 -14.04
N HIS A 125 -1.60 33.52 -13.71
CA HIS A 125 -1.49 34.12 -12.39
C HIS A 125 -2.79 34.82 -11.99
N LEU A 126 -3.21 34.73 -10.73
CA LEU A 126 -4.48 35.32 -10.25
C LEU A 126 -4.49 36.84 -10.28
N SER A 127 -3.32 37.49 -10.28
CA SER A 127 -3.24 38.95 -10.46
C SER A 127 -3.79 39.39 -11.82
N ASN A 128 -3.72 38.52 -12.83
CA ASN A 128 -4.19 38.81 -14.18
C ASN A 128 -5.72 38.70 -14.30
N LEU A 129 -6.38 38.07 -13.31
CA LEU A 129 -7.82 37.99 -13.23
C LEU A 129 -8.39 39.34 -12.76
N THR A 130 -8.47 40.32 -13.65
CA THR A 130 -8.96 41.67 -13.31
C THR A 130 -10.38 41.88 -13.85
N PRO A 131 -11.19 42.79 -13.27
CA PRO A 131 -12.47 43.16 -13.87
C PRO A 131 -12.30 43.61 -15.33
N SER A 132 -11.24 44.38 -15.64
CA SER A 132 -10.93 44.82 -17.00
C SER A 132 -10.64 43.67 -17.97
N SER A 133 -9.92 42.63 -17.55
CA SER A 133 -9.61 41.49 -18.42
C SER A 133 -10.83 40.61 -18.68
N VAL A 134 -11.71 40.46 -17.68
CA VAL A 134 -12.99 39.75 -17.84
C VAL A 134 -13.87 40.54 -18.80
N HIS A 135 -14.01 41.85 -18.58
CA HIS A 135 -14.81 42.72 -19.43
C HIS A 135 -14.34 42.73 -20.90
N GLN A 136 -13.02 42.81 -21.11
CA GLN A 136 -12.45 42.76 -22.45
C GLN A 136 -12.78 41.43 -23.16
N ALA A 137 -12.73 40.30 -22.43
CA ALA A 137 -13.11 39.00 -22.98
C ALA A 137 -14.59 38.94 -23.37
N VAL A 138 -15.49 39.45 -22.52
CA VAL A 138 -16.95 39.53 -22.81
C VAL A 138 -17.26 40.41 -24.02
N LEU A 139 -16.53 41.52 -24.19
CA LEU A 139 -16.73 42.40 -25.34
C LEU A 139 -16.36 41.73 -26.67
N LYS A 140 -15.41 40.79 -26.66
CA LYS A 140 -14.85 40.17 -27.87
C LYS A 140 -14.78 38.63 -27.76
N PRO A 141 -15.92 37.93 -27.82
CA PRO A 141 -15.97 36.48 -27.58
C PRO A 141 -15.14 35.64 -28.55
N ASP A 142 -14.92 36.14 -29.79
CA ASP A 142 -14.13 35.44 -30.81
C ASP A 142 -12.61 35.58 -30.64
N GLU A 143 -12.14 36.53 -29.82
CA GLU A 143 -10.71 36.73 -29.59
C GLU A 143 -10.19 35.78 -28.49
N VAL A 144 -9.01 35.21 -28.73
CA VAL A 144 -8.34 34.38 -27.72
C VAL A 144 -7.63 35.28 -26.72
N HIS A 145 -8.16 35.37 -25.51
CA HIS A 145 -7.57 36.16 -24.44
C HIS A 145 -6.62 35.30 -23.61
N ASN A 146 -5.31 35.43 -23.87
CA ASN A 146 -4.26 34.79 -23.08
C ASN A 146 -3.43 35.87 -22.38
N ILE A 147 -3.58 36.00 -21.07
CA ILE A 147 -2.77 36.94 -20.28
C ILE A 147 -1.74 36.11 -19.51
N ARG A 148 -0.54 36.05 -20.09
CA ARG A 148 0.62 35.38 -19.49
C ARG A 148 1.51 36.43 -18.86
N ILE A 149 1.92 36.26 -17.60
CA ILE A 149 3.09 36.98 -17.12
C ILE A 149 4.26 36.34 -17.85
N GLU A 150 4.79 37.01 -18.87
CA GLU A 150 6.06 36.58 -19.45
C GLU A 150 7.05 36.48 -18.30
N ARG A 151 7.41 35.24 -17.91
CA ARG A 151 8.63 35.04 -17.15
C ARG A 151 9.68 35.61 -18.06
N SER A 152 10.26 36.73 -17.67
CA SER A 152 11.47 37.25 -18.29
C SER A 152 12.50 36.14 -18.18
N THR A 153 12.50 35.22 -19.15
CA THR A 153 13.64 34.39 -19.42
C THR A 153 14.70 35.41 -19.75
N SER A 154 15.65 35.57 -18.83
CA SER A 154 16.87 36.31 -19.06
C SER A 154 17.51 35.73 -20.33
N SER A 155 17.12 36.28 -21.49
CA SER A 155 17.92 36.18 -22.69
C SER A 155 19.27 36.75 -22.31
N PRO A 156 20.39 36.02 -22.49
CA PRO A 156 21.69 36.67 -22.43
C PRO A 156 21.67 37.79 -23.48
N ASP A 157 22.05 39.01 -23.05
CA ASP A 157 22.18 40.17 -23.92
C ASP A 157 22.83 39.77 -25.25
N PRO A 158 22.23 40.09 -26.41
CA PRO A 158 22.98 39.99 -27.65
C PRO A 158 24.12 40.98 -27.54
N THR A 159 25.35 40.46 -27.40
CA THR A 159 26.59 41.22 -27.55
C THR A 159 26.47 42.05 -28.82
N ILE A 160 26.30 43.36 -28.63
CA ILE A 160 26.31 44.36 -29.68
C ILE A 160 27.69 44.31 -30.32
N THR A 161 27.81 43.64 -31.46
CA THR A 161 28.96 43.81 -32.33
C THR A 161 28.80 45.15 -33.03
N ASN A 162 29.61 46.12 -32.58
CA ASN A 162 29.83 47.40 -33.24
C ASN A 162 30.11 47.21 -34.74
N PHE A 163 29.25 47.74 -35.61
CA PHE A 163 29.63 48.08 -36.99
C PHE A 163 28.81 49.29 -37.48
N ASP A 164 29.53 50.41 -37.57
CA ASP A 164 29.49 51.57 -38.48
C ASP A 164 28.16 52.21 -38.93
N PRO A 165 27.95 53.53 -38.68
CA PRO A 165 26.84 54.29 -39.22
C PRO A 165 27.23 55.05 -40.50
N SER A 166 26.54 54.79 -41.61
CA SER A 166 26.49 55.73 -42.73
C SER A 166 25.05 56.13 -43.06
N THR A 167 24.73 57.37 -42.67
CA THR A 167 23.98 58.37 -43.45
C THR A 167 22.71 57.93 -44.19
N THR A 168 21.55 58.30 -43.64
CA THR A 168 20.53 59.07 -44.37
C THR A 168 19.67 59.86 -43.39
N SER A 169 19.54 61.14 -43.69
CA SER A 169 18.73 62.15 -43.00
C SER A 169 17.29 62.11 -43.50
N ASP A 170 16.29 62.02 -42.61
CA ASP A 170 15.12 62.93 -42.65
C ASP A 170 14.29 62.85 -41.35
N PRO A 171 13.59 63.93 -40.96
CA PRO A 171 13.25 64.18 -39.56
C PRO A 171 11.75 64.00 -39.22
N MET A 172 11.50 63.99 -37.90
CA MET A 172 10.25 64.30 -37.20
C MET A 172 9.12 63.25 -37.23
N ILE A 173 8.89 62.62 -36.08
CA ILE A 173 7.76 62.90 -35.15
C ILE A 173 7.96 61.99 -33.92
N HIS A 174 8.43 62.57 -32.80
CA HIS A 174 8.55 61.89 -31.51
C HIS A 174 7.36 62.29 -30.63
N LEU A 175 6.39 61.39 -30.44
CA LEU A 175 5.40 61.51 -29.37
C LEU A 175 5.97 60.91 -28.08
N HIS A 176 5.97 61.71 -27.03
CA HIS A 176 6.47 61.37 -25.69
C HIS A 176 5.67 60.23 -25.04
N SER A 177 6.38 59.22 -24.52
CA SER A 177 5.79 58.27 -23.57
C SER A 177 5.74 58.91 -22.17
N VAL A 178 4.57 58.81 -21.56
CA VAL A 178 4.30 59.31 -20.20
C VAL A 178 4.94 58.35 -19.20
N ARG A 179 6.10 58.74 -18.68
CA ARG A 179 6.79 58.08 -17.57
C ARG A 179 6.12 58.54 -16.26
N ARG A 180 5.31 57.69 -15.63
CA ARG A 180 4.83 57.93 -14.25
C ARG A 180 5.97 57.64 -13.27
N SER A 181 6.55 58.69 -12.72
CA SER A 181 7.39 58.65 -11.52
C SER A 181 6.51 58.71 -10.27
N PHE A 182 6.71 57.80 -9.34
CA PHE A 182 6.23 57.91 -7.97
C PHE A 182 7.45 58.02 -7.05
N THR A 183 7.62 59.20 -6.47
CA THR A 183 8.54 59.57 -5.39
C THR A 183 8.08 58.87 -4.09
N GLU A 184 8.94 58.16 -3.36
CA GLU A 184 9.99 58.64 -2.45
C GLU A 184 9.51 58.60 -0.99
N THR A 185 10.03 57.66 -0.20
CA THR A 185 10.28 57.88 1.23
C THR A 185 11.49 57.06 1.68
N TYR A 186 12.60 57.79 1.80
CA TYR A 186 13.69 57.67 2.77
C TYR A 186 13.71 56.48 3.74
N ASN A 187 14.84 55.74 3.77
CA ASN A 187 15.61 55.51 5.01
C ASN A 187 17.06 55.07 4.67
N PRO A 188 18.11 55.53 5.39
CA PRO A 188 19.49 55.48 4.91
C PRO A 188 20.33 54.32 5.47
N LYS A 189 21.33 53.94 4.66
CA LYS A 189 22.67 53.43 5.03
C LYS A 189 22.76 52.26 6.02
N VAL A 190 22.89 51.05 5.48
CA VAL A 190 23.78 50.01 6.06
C VAL A 190 24.54 49.33 4.92
N VAL A 191 25.86 49.48 4.93
CA VAL A 191 26.81 48.78 4.07
C VAL A 191 27.22 47.49 4.76
N PRO A 192 27.21 46.33 4.08
CA PRO A 192 28.08 45.22 4.43
C PRO A 192 29.18 45.02 3.35
N PRO A 193 30.33 44.45 3.74
CA PRO A 193 31.58 44.60 3.01
C PRO A 193 31.74 43.61 1.84
N ASP A 194 32.44 44.11 0.83
CA ASP A 194 33.13 43.33 -0.20
C ASP A 194 34.15 42.37 0.40
N TYR A 195 34.05 41.08 0.02
CA TYR A 195 35.20 40.18 0.04
C TYR A 195 35.49 39.69 -1.38
N SER A 196 36.61 40.20 -1.87
CA SER A 196 37.32 39.81 -3.08
C SER A 196 38.29 38.66 -2.77
N SER A 197 38.54 37.83 -3.80
CA SER A 197 39.65 36.87 -3.98
C SER A 197 39.54 35.56 -3.16
N SER A 198 39.84 34.35 -3.65
CA SER A 198 40.67 33.87 -4.77
C SER A 198 40.40 32.34 -5.02
N PRO A 199 41.06 31.66 -5.99
CA PRO A 199 40.58 30.45 -6.68
C PRO A 199 41.28 29.14 -6.27
N HIS A 200 40.66 27.96 -6.45
CA HIS A 200 41.32 26.65 -6.69
C HIS A 200 40.28 25.61 -7.21
N LYS A 201 40.37 25.15 -8.48
CA LYS A 201 40.91 23.85 -8.94
C LYS A 201 40.25 22.56 -8.38
N SER A 202 39.50 21.89 -9.27
CA SER A 202 39.48 20.45 -9.61
C SER A 202 39.64 19.35 -8.54
N GLN A 203 38.73 18.35 -8.59
CA GLN A 203 38.89 16.87 -8.46
C GLN A 203 37.56 16.31 -7.93
N SER A 204 36.71 15.54 -8.63
CA SER A 204 36.87 14.29 -9.38
C SER A 204 37.61 13.18 -8.61
N LEU A 205 36.86 12.50 -7.73
CA LEU A 205 37.14 11.19 -7.11
C LEU A 205 35.72 10.57 -6.99
N PHE A 206 35.33 9.46 -7.61
CA PHE A 206 35.94 8.15 -7.60
C PHE A 206 35.62 7.40 -8.91
N SER A 207 36.64 7.02 -9.65
CA SER A 207 36.56 6.00 -10.68
C SER A 207 37.68 4.98 -10.45
N SER A 208 37.31 3.72 -10.68
CA SER A 208 38.16 2.53 -10.89
C SER A 208 38.84 1.88 -9.68
N ILE A 209 38.48 0.62 -9.45
CA ILE A 209 39.34 -0.59 -9.45
C ILE A 209 38.35 -1.78 -9.53
N LEU A 210 38.11 -2.36 -10.71
CA LEU A 210 38.76 -3.57 -11.24
C LEU A 210 38.43 -4.81 -10.38
N ARG A 211 37.85 -5.91 -10.88
CA ARG A 211 38.34 -6.72 -12.01
C ARG A 211 37.38 -7.89 -12.30
N ARG A 212 37.14 -8.12 -13.60
CA ARG A 212 37.45 -9.40 -14.31
C ARG A 212 36.58 -10.63 -13.99
N SER A 213 35.67 -10.93 -14.91
CA SER A 213 35.68 -12.22 -15.60
C SER A 213 34.88 -12.12 -16.92
N ARG A 214 35.62 -12.22 -18.02
CA ARG A 214 35.16 -12.26 -19.42
C ARG A 214 35.48 -13.67 -19.87
N ASN A 215 34.49 -14.49 -20.19
CA ASN A 215 34.72 -15.70 -20.98
C ASN A 215 33.83 -15.68 -22.21
N LYS A 216 34.53 -15.72 -23.34
CA LYS A 216 34.07 -15.74 -24.72
C LYS A 216 34.15 -17.21 -25.17
N THR A 217 33.11 -17.64 -25.85
CA THR A 217 33.00 -18.83 -26.70
C THR A 217 34.19 -19.05 -27.62
N GLU A 218 34.63 -20.31 -27.78
CA GLU A 218 34.77 -21.01 -29.07
C GLU A 218 35.26 -22.45 -28.87
N ASP A 219 34.85 -23.29 -29.81
CA ASP A 219 34.96 -24.74 -29.92
C ASP A 219 36.40 -25.28 -29.98
N VAL A 220 36.58 -26.56 -29.60
CA VAL A 220 37.11 -27.66 -30.45
C VAL A 220 37.13 -28.98 -29.62
N PRO A 221 36.81 -30.14 -30.22
CA PRO A 221 36.57 -31.41 -29.54
C PRO A 221 37.78 -32.35 -29.64
N TRP A 222 38.09 -33.16 -28.62
CA TRP A 222 38.75 -34.47 -28.77
C TRP A 222 38.49 -35.38 -27.56
N GLU A 223 38.33 -36.65 -27.91
CA GLU A 223 38.25 -37.87 -27.10
C GLU A 223 39.41 -37.98 -26.10
N SER A 224 39.14 -38.57 -24.92
CA SER A 224 39.61 -39.91 -24.57
C SER A 224 39.36 -40.22 -23.10
N ASP A 225 39.01 -41.48 -22.88
CA ASP A 225 38.81 -42.18 -21.62
C ASP A 225 39.95 -41.96 -20.61
N ASP A 226 39.59 -41.88 -19.33
CA ASP A 226 40.25 -42.71 -18.31
C ASP A 226 39.43 -42.76 -17.01
N ASP A 227 39.22 -43.99 -16.57
CA ASP A 227 38.56 -44.41 -15.35
C ASP A 227 39.25 -43.87 -14.09
N ALA A 228 38.51 -43.14 -13.25
CA ALA A 228 38.82 -43.00 -11.83
C ALA A 228 37.56 -42.64 -11.02
N ILE A 229 36.89 -43.68 -10.54
CA ILE A 229 35.80 -43.63 -9.56
C ILE A 229 36.33 -42.96 -8.27
N SER A 230 35.89 -41.74 -7.99
CA SER A 230 36.01 -41.12 -6.66
C SER A 230 34.62 -41.06 -6.01
N PRO A 231 34.45 -41.52 -4.76
CA PRO A 231 33.14 -41.49 -4.09
C PRO A 231 32.73 -40.04 -3.76
N PRO A 232 31.41 -39.74 -3.74
CA PRO A 232 30.93 -38.40 -3.40
C PRO A 232 31.21 -38.06 -1.93
N PRO A 233 31.51 -36.79 -1.59
CA PRO A 233 31.74 -36.38 -0.21
C PRO A 233 30.42 -36.46 0.61
N PRO A 234 30.51 -36.70 1.94
CA PRO A 234 29.34 -36.82 2.80
C PRO A 234 28.59 -35.48 2.95
N PRO A 235 27.27 -35.52 3.22
CA PRO A 235 26.46 -34.31 3.41
C PRO A 235 26.86 -33.56 4.67
N THR A 236 27.06 -32.25 4.54
CA THR A 236 27.31 -31.34 5.65
C THR A 236 26.04 -31.16 6.51
N PRO A 237 26.17 -31.04 7.85
CA PRO A 237 25.03 -30.89 8.75
C PRO A 237 24.32 -29.53 8.61
N PRO A 238 23.01 -29.45 8.94
CA PRO A 238 22.20 -28.27 8.74
C PRO A 238 22.66 -27.09 9.61
N LYS A 239 22.87 -25.96 8.94
CA LYS A 239 23.31 -24.69 9.50
C LYS A 239 22.18 -24.06 10.32
N VAL A 240 22.37 -23.95 11.63
CA VAL A 240 21.49 -23.21 12.55
C VAL A 240 21.64 -21.71 12.25
N PRO A 241 20.54 -20.94 12.08
CA PRO A 241 20.64 -19.50 11.85
C PRO A 241 20.91 -18.75 13.17
N PRO A 242 21.76 -17.71 13.16
CA PRO A 242 21.98 -16.87 14.32
C PRO A 242 20.82 -15.88 14.51
N LYS A 243 20.66 -15.51 15.78
CA LYS A 243 19.65 -14.64 16.35
C LYS A 243 20.29 -13.27 16.57
N ASP A 244 19.79 -12.23 15.90
CA ASP A 244 20.01 -10.80 16.18
C ASP A 244 18.69 -10.08 15.81
N GLN A 245 17.96 -9.39 16.68
CA GLN A 245 18.23 -8.12 17.38
C GLN A 245 18.67 -6.97 16.46
N GLY A 246 17.79 -5.97 16.29
CA GLY A 246 18.19 -4.58 15.98
C GLY A 246 17.62 -3.93 14.72
N GLN A 247 16.44 -3.32 14.88
CA GLN A 247 15.89 -2.12 14.22
C GLN A 247 16.57 -1.52 12.96
N SER A 248 15.76 -1.30 11.91
CA SER A 248 15.54 0.05 11.36
C SER A 248 14.30 0.09 10.46
N GLN A 249 13.56 1.19 10.57
CA GLN A 249 12.33 1.54 9.87
C GLN A 249 12.43 1.43 8.33
N ILE A 250 11.28 1.21 7.66
CA ILE A 250 10.71 2.08 6.61
C ILE A 250 9.63 1.33 5.76
N HIS A 251 8.48 2.02 5.63
CA HIS A 251 7.36 1.94 4.65
C HIS A 251 6.45 0.69 4.49
N SER A 252 5.20 0.92 4.86
CA SER A 252 3.97 0.16 4.59
C SER A 252 3.52 0.25 3.11
N PRO A 253 2.87 -0.80 2.56
CA PRO A 253 1.95 -0.67 1.43
C PRO A 253 0.47 -0.77 1.86
N PRO A 254 -0.48 -0.26 1.06
CA PRO A 254 -1.84 0.03 1.50
C PRO A 254 -2.79 -1.18 1.47
N LEU A 255 -3.70 -1.16 2.43
CA LEU A 255 -4.90 -1.99 2.53
C LEU A 255 -5.84 -1.72 1.35
N ARG A 256 -6.15 -2.76 0.55
CA ARG A 256 -7.35 -2.79 -0.29
C ARG A 256 -8.52 -3.29 0.55
N SER A 257 -9.40 -2.37 0.93
CA SER A 257 -10.75 -2.66 1.42
C SER A 257 -11.61 -3.19 0.27
N ARG A 258 -11.96 -4.47 0.34
CA ARG A 258 -12.98 -5.07 -0.52
C ARG A 258 -14.31 -5.00 0.23
N ALA A 259 -15.21 -4.13 -0.24
CA ALA A 259 -16.58 -4.05 0.24
C ALA A 259 -17.30 -5.37 -0.09
N VAL A 260 -17.86 -6.01 0.95
CA VAL A 260 -18.75 -7.15 0.84
C VAL A 260 -20.17 -6.60 0.86
N THR A 261 -20.90 -6.81 -0.23
CA THR A 261 -22.35 -6.66 -0.27
C THR A 261 -22.99 -7.89 0.38
N ASN A 262 -23.75 -7.64 1.44
CA ASN A 262 -24.77 -8.56 1.95
C ASN A 262 -26.13 -8.05 1.44
N PRO A 263 -27.06 -8.94 1.06
CA PRO A 263 -28.16 -9.15 1.98
C PRO A 263 -28.63 -10.61 2.12
N GLU A 264 -29.09 -10.89 3.34
CA GLU A 264 -30.23 -11.76 3.69
C GLU A 264 -30.25 -13.22 3.22
N PHE A 265 -29.99 -14.16 4.14
CA PHE A 265 -31.02 -15.09 4.61
C PHE A 265 -30.59 -15.71 5.96
N ARG A 266 -31.39 -15.45 6.99
CA ARG A 266 -31.27 -16.04 8.33
C ARG A 266 -31.99 -17.39 8.35
N SER A 267 -31.30 -18.45 8.73
CA SER A 267 -31.84 -19.57 9.53
C SER A 267 -30.64 -20.24 10.21
N SER A 268 -30.50 -20.05 11.52
CA SER A 268 -30.90 -21.04 12.54
C SER A 268 -29.92 -22.20 12.64
N LEU A 269 -29.04 -22.14 13.64
CA LEU A 269 -28.99 -23.11 14.76
C LEU A 269 -27.86 -22.72 15.72
N ALA A 270 -28.26 -22.32 16.91
CA ALA A 270 -27.41 -22.17 18.08
C ALA A 270 -27.50 -23.45 18.90
N GLU A 271 -26.35 -24.04 19.27
CA GLU A 271 -26.13 -25.08 20.29
C GLU A 271 -24.67 -25.56 20.06
N PHE A 272 -23.65 -25.43 20.91
CA PHE A 272 -23.55 -25.40 22.36
C PHE A 272 -22.39 -24.49 22.82
N ALA A 273 -22.72 -23.72 23.85
CA ALA A 273 -21.96 -23.14 24.96
C ALA A 273 -20.60 -23.82 25.33
N PHE A 274 -19.53 -23.03 25.52
CA PHE A 274 -18.90 -22.63 26.82
C PHE A 274 -17.87 -23.68 27.37
N ILE A 275 -16.71 -23.39 28.01
CA ILE A 275 -16.26 -22.32 28.91
C ILE A 275 -14.72 -22.16 28.79
N SER A 276 -14.18 -20.94 28.75
CA SER A 276 -13.04 -20.54 29.62
C SER A 276 -12.97 -19.02 29.72
N HIS A 277 -13.09 -18.53 30.95
CA HIS A 277 -12.97 -17.11 31.32
C HIS A 277 -11.53 -16.62 31.18
N PRO A 278 -11.35 -15.30 31.09
CA PRO A 278 -10.48 -14.67 32.06
C PRO A 278 -11.14 -13.48 32.77
N ILE A 279 -10.83 -13.43 34.06
CA ILE A 279 -11.09 -12.37 35.03
C ILE A 279 -10.16 -11.19 34.75
N GLN A 280 -10.68 -9.95 34.82
CA GLN A 280 -10.01 -8.85 35.53
C GLN A 280 -10.88 -7.58 35.62
N SER A 281 -10.76 -6.92 36.78
CA SER A 281 -11.27 -5.59 37.18
C SER A 281 -12.78 -5.53 37.45
N SER A 282 -13.28 -4.86 38.49
CA SER A 282 -12.70 -4.00 39.52
C SER A 282 -13.75 -3.78 40.61
N ASP A 283 -13.26 -3.41 41.80
CA ASP A 283 -13.91 -2.67 42.88
C ASP A 283 -15.14 -1.83 42.46
N ASP A 284 -16.23 -1.81 43.24
CA ASP A 284 -16.35 -0.99 44.46
C ASP A 284 -17.76 -1.17 45.08
N GLU A 285 -17.83 -0.87 46.37
CA GLU A 285 -18.93 -1.08 47.32
C GLU A 285 -20.14 -0.14 47.11
N VAL A 286 -21.28 -0.49 47.75
CA VAL A 286 -22.05 0.36 48.71
C VAL A 286 -23.47 -0.22 48.93
N LEU A 287 -23.72 -0.63 50.18
CA LEU A 287 -24.87 -0.34 51.09
C LEU A 287 -26.31 -0.33 50.51
N VAL A 288 -27.34 -0.94 51.12
CA VAL A 288 -28.08 -0.39 52.28
C VAL A 288 -29.17 -1.36 52.84
N GLU A 289 -29.17 -1.52 54.17
CA GLU A 289 -30.24 -1.66 55.22
C GLU A 289 -31.51 -2.52 54.99
N HIS A 290 -31.82 -3.52 55.85
CA HIS A 290 -32.40 -3.50 57.23
C HIS A 290 -33.89 -3.03 57.25
N PRO A 291 -34.84 -3.50 58.13
CA PRO A 291 -34.73 -3.48 59.61
C PRO A 291 -35.62 -4.47 60.44
N ASN A 292 -35.57 -4.29 61.78
CA ASN A 292 -36.46 -4.74 62.87
C ASN A 292 -36.08 -5.96 63.76
N SER A 293 -35.53 -5.57 64.91
CA SER A 293 -35.23 -6.20 66.21
C SER A 293 -36.51 -6.66 67.01
N PRO A 294 -36.54 -6.99 68.34
CA PRO A 294 -35.53 -6.78 69.44
C PRO A 294 -35.45 -7.75 70.68
N ALA A 295 -34.51 -7.38 71.61
CA ALA A 295 -34.44 -7.57 73.10
C ALA A 295 -33.79 -8.87 73.69
N LYS A 296 -32.66 -8.82 74.45
CA LYS A 296 -32.42 -8.56 75.93
C LYS A 296 -32.94 -9.71 76.84
N THR A 297 -32.29 -10.30 77.88
CA THR A 297 -31.34 -9.86 78.93
C THR A 297 -30.87 -11.06 79.82
N SER A 298 -29.62 -11.03 80.33
CA SER A 298 -29.07 -11.35 81.69
C SER A 298 -29.53 -12.52 82.63
N ILE A 299 -28.53 -13.11 83.33
CA ILE A 299 -28.47 -13.65 84.73
C ILE A 299 -29.05 -15.07 85.03
N ASP A 300 -28.18 -16.04 85.36
CA ASP A 300 -28.01 -16.67 86.71
C ASP A 300 -27.11 -17.95 86.71
N LYS A 301 -26.30 -18.13 87.77
CA LYS A 301 -25.69 -19.43 88.18
C LYS A 301 -26.72 -20.22 89.01
N PRO A 302 -26.67 -21.57 89.10
CA PRO A 302 -25.94 -22.18 90.24
C PRO A 302 -25.37 -23.62 90.02
N ASN A 303 -24.40 -23.95 90.88
CA ASN A 303 -24.20 -25.24 91.60
C ASN A 303 -24.10 -26.61 90.90
N GLY A 304 -22.97 -27.29 91.20
CA GLY A 304 -22.86 -28.75 91.40
C GLY A 304 -22.50 -29.56 90.16
N ALA A 305 -21.64 -30.57 90.15
CA ALA A 305 -20.88 -31.31 91.17
C ALA A 305 -19.74 -32.05 90.40
N LEU A 306 -18.47 -31.89 90.76
CA LEU A 306 -17.69 -32.86 91.55
C LEU A 306 -18.21 -34.32 91.52
N PHE A 307 -17.55 -35.20 90.78
CA PHE A 307 -17.39 -36.62 91.16
C PHE A 307 -16.05 -37.18 90.68
N SER A 308 -15.07 -37.11 91.56
CA SER A 308 -13.99 -38.09 91.72
C SER A 308 -14.57 -39.33 92.43
N ILE A 309 -14.31 -40.54 91.92
CA ILE A 309 -14.63 -41.81 92.60
C ILE A 309 -13.45 -42.20 93.51
N PRO A 310 -13.70 -42.68 94.74
CA PRO A 310 -12.84 -42.46 95.89
C PRO A 310 -11.88 -43.61 96.22
N ILE A 311 -10.81 -43.23 96.93
CA ILE A 311 -9.93 -44.10 97.72
C ILE A 311 -10.75 -44.70 98.87
N ASP A 312 -10.61 -45.99 99.17
CA ASP A 312 -10.80 -46.47 100.55
C ASP A 312 -9.55 -47.18 101.07
N ARG A 313 -8.81 -46.40 101.85
CA ARG A 313 -7.69 -46.76 102.72
C ARG A 313 -8.22 -46.63 104.15
N LYS A 314 -8.54 -47.75 104.76
CA LYS A 314 -8.48 -48.02 106.21
C LYS A 314 -7.97 -49.46 106.24
N TRP A 315 -6.82 -49.77 106.82
CA TRP A 315 -6.51 -49.90 108.25
C TRP A 315 -5.03 -49.50 108.45
N VAL A 316 -4.70 -48.40 109.13
CA VAL A 316 -4.55 -48.26 110.61
C VAL A 316 -3.58 -49.34 111.12
N GLN A 317 -2.29 -48.99 111.17
CA GLN A 317 -1.54 -48.70 112.40
C GLN A 317 -1.70 -49.76 113.48
N ASP A 318 -0.61 -50.45 113.83
CA ASP A 318 -0.28 -50.62 115.25
C ASP A 318 1.21 -50.97 115.44
N ALA A 319 1.94 -49.97 115.90
CA ALA A 319 3.27 -50.11 116.45
C ALA A 319 3.16 -50.70 117.85
N VAL A 320 3.27 -52.03 117.97
CA VAL A 320 3.47 -52.67 119.28
C VAL A 320 4.97 -52.71 119.59
N SER A 321 5.36 -51.83 120.50
CA SER A 321 6.61 -51.90 121.25
C SER A 321 6.73 -53.26 121.94
N ILE A 322 7.79 -54.01 121.63
CA ILE A 322 8.17 -55.25 122.32
C ILE A 322 9.54 -54.99 122.94
N PRO A 323 9.63 -54.77 124.25
CA PRO A 323 10.88 -54.85 124.98
C PRO A 323 11.07 -56.29 125.49
N ASP A 324 11.69 -57.15 124.66
CA ASP A 324 12.63 -58.19 125.13
C ASP A 324 13.33 -58.88 123.91
N PRO A 325 14.64 -58.68 123.68
CA PRO A 325 15.34 -59.21 122.50
C PRO A 325 15.48 -60.73 122.43
N GLU A 326 15.43 -61.47 123.54
CA GLU A 326 15.66 -62.93 123.54
C GLU A 326 14.42 -63.74 123.11
N GLU A 327 13.22 -63.26 123.41
CA GLU A 327 11.97 -63.97 123.07
C GLU A 327 11.62 -63.87 121.57
N ARG A 328 12.04 -62.78 120.92
CA ARG A 328 11.88 -62.55 119.47
C ARG A 328 12.75 -63.49 118.63
N ALA A 329 13.92 -63.90 119.13
CA ALA A 329 14.81 -64.83 118.43
C ALA A 329 14.23 -66.25 118.37
N ARG A 330 13.63 -66.73 119.48
CA ARG A 330 12.97 -68.06 119.51
C ARG A 330 11.73 -68.13 118.62
N ARG A 331 10.90 -67.07 118.58
CA ARG A 331 9.73 -67.02 117.67
C ARG A 331 10.12 -66.96 116.18
N ARG A 332 11.23 -66.30 115.82
CA ARG A 332 11.72 -66.26 114.42
C ARG A 332 12.19 -67.62 113.91
N GLN A 333 12.86 -68.42 114.75
CA GLN A 333 13.33 -69.75 114.35
C GLN A 333 12.16 -70.74 114.13
N ILE A 334 11.14 -70.70 114.99
CA ILE A 334 9.95 -71.55 114.84
C ILE A 334 9.13 -71.15 113.59
N ALA A 335 8.93 -69.85 113.38
CA ALA A 335 8.22 -69.35 112.19
C ALA A 335 8.99 -69.61 110.88
N GLN A 336 10.33 -69.55 110.88
CA GLN A 336 11.14 -69.90 109.70
C GLN A 336 11.04 -71.38 109.36
N GLN A 337 11.02 -72.29 110.34
CA GLN A 337 10.87 -73.72 110.07
C GLN A 337 9.47 -74.08 109.56
N GLN A 338 8.42 -73.38 110.01
CA GLN A 338 7.07 -73.55 109.45
C GLN A 338 6.97 -73.01 108.02
N ARG A 339 7.48 -71.80 107.75
CA ARG A 339 7.48 -71.23 106.38
C ARG A 339 8.24 -72.10 105.39
N ALA A 340 9.42 -72.60 105.76
CA ALA A 340 10.21 -73.44 104.86
C ALA A 340 9.51 -74.77 104.50
N ARG A 341 8.63 -75.28 105.38
CA ARG A 341 7.90 -76.53 105.13
C ARG A 341 6.63 -76.31 104.30
N GLU A 342 5.96 -75.16 104.45
CA GLU A 342 4.85 -74.74 103.58
C GLU A 342 5.33 -74.33 102.18
N GLU A 343 6.44 -73.58 102.08
CA GLU A 343 7.00 -73.11 100.81
C GLU A 343 7.46 -74.28 99.93
N ARG A 344 7.97 -75.37 100.53
CA ARG A 344 8.29 -76.61 99.78
C ARG A 344 7.06 -77.34 99.24
N ARG A 345 5.89 -77.21 99.87
CA ARG A 345 4.63 -77.78 99.35
C ARG A 345 4.04 -76.90 98.25
N ALA A 346 4.06 -75.58 98.44
CA ALA A 346 3.58 -74.62 97.45
C ALA A 346 4.39 -74.69 96.14
N GLN A 347 5.72 -74.81 96.22
CA GLN A 347 6.58 -74.93 95.03
C GLN A 347 6.33 -76.21 94.23
N ALA A 348 5.93 -77.31 94.89
CA ALA A 348 5.59 -78.56 94.18
C ALA A 348 4.26 -78.46 93.44
N GLU A 349 3.23 -77.86 94.06
CA GLU A 349 1.90 -77.69 93.44
C GLU A 349 1.89 -76.65 92.31
N GLU A 350 2.71 -75.60 92.41
CA GLU A 350 2.81 -74.57 91.36
C GLU A 350 3.57 -75.08 90.11
N ALA A 351 4.59 -75.92 90.30
CA ALA A 351 5.28 -76.59 89.20
C ALA A 351 4.34 -77.52 88.40
N GLU A 352 3.41 -78.19 89.07
CA GLU A 352 2.44 -79.08 88.42
C GLU A 352 1.38 -78.29 87.62
N ARG A 353 0.96 -77.11 88.09
CA ARG A 353 0.08 -76.21 87.32
C ARG A 353 0.76 -75.64 86.08
N GLN A 354 2.02 -75.24 86.18
CA GLN A 354 2.75 -74.66 85.04
C GLN A 354 3.01 -75.70 83.94
N ALA A 355 3.17 -76.99 84.30
CA ALA A 355 3.32 -78.07 83.33
C ALA A 355 2.06 -78.29 82.47
N ARG A 356 0.86 -78.24 83.07
CA ARG A 356 -0.41 -78.37 82.33
C ARG A 356 -0.65 -77.21 81.36
N ILE A 357 -0.44 -75.98 81.81
CA ILE A 357 -0.64 -74.79 80.97
C ILE A 357 0.33 -74.78 79.78
N LYS A 358 1.54 -75.31 79.95
CA LYS A 358 2.53 -75.39 78.87
C LYS A 358 2.12 -76.36 77.76
N GLN A 359 1.50 -77.49 78.11
CA GLN A 359 1.04 -78.47 77.12
C GLN A 359 -0.12 -77.96 76.26
N GLU A 360 -1.13 -77.33 76.87
CA GLU A 360 -2.28 -76.77 76.13
C GLU A 360 -1.86 -75.64 75.16
N ARG A 361 -0.83 -74.86 75.53
CA ARG A 361 -0.32 -73.77 74.68
C ARG A 361 0.47 -74.26 73.46
N GLU A 362 1.09 -75.43 73.55
CA GLU A 362 1.86 -76.03 72.45
C GLU A 362 0.94 -76.68 71.41
N GLU A 363 -0.18 -77.29 71.84
CA GLU A 363 -1.19 -77.84 70.93
C GLU A 363 -1.95 -76.74 70.16
N MET A 364 -2.29 -75.62 70.80
CA MET A 364 -2.91 -74.48 70.10
C MET A 364 -2.01 -73.90 69.01
N LYS A 365 -0.71 -73.80 69.28
CA LYS A 365 0.24 -73.23 68.31
C LYS A 365 0.41 -74.11 67.07
N ARG A 366 0.32 -75.43 67.22
CA ARG A 366 0.43 -76.37 66.11
C ARG A 366 -0.76 -76.29 65.14
N GLN A 367 -1.95 -75.97 65.62
CA GLN A 367 -3.14 -75.82 64.76
C GLN A 367 -3.09 -74.52 63.93
N GLU A 368 -2.55 -73.43 64.48
CA GLU A 368 -2.41 -72.17 63.73
C GLU A 368 -1.41 -72.27 62.58
N GLU A 369 -0.32 -73.03 62.75
CA GLU A 369 0.69 -73.23 61.70
C GLU A 369 0.11 -74.01 60.49
N GLU A 370 -0.75 -75.02 60.73
CA GLU A 370 -1.41 -75.79 59.66
C GLU A 370 -2.46 -74.96 58.88
N GLU A 371 -3.14 -74.00 59.53
CA GLU A 371 -4.11 -73.10 58.86
C GLU A 371 -3.44 -71.99 58.02
N GLU A 372 -2.26 -71.50 58.42
CA GLU A 372 -1.51 -70.49 57.67
C GLU A 372 -0.93 -71.03 56.36
N GLU A 373 -0.48 -72.29 56.36
CA GLU A 373 0.05 -72.93 55.14
C GLU A 373 -1.05 -73.14 54.10
N TRP A 374 -2.27 -73.46 54.53
CA TRP A 374 -3.41 -73.64 53.64
C TRP A 374 -3.85 -72.33 52.97
N ARG A 375 -3.82 -71.20 53.70
CA ARG A 375 -4.15 -69.89 53.13
C ARG A 375 -3.12 -69.37 52.12
N LYS A 376 -1.83 -69.67 52.34
CA LYS A 376 -0.75 -69.25 51.42
C LYS A 376 -0.81 -70.02 50.09
N ALA A 377 -1.09 -71.32 50.13
CA ALA A 377 -1.19 -72.14 48.92
C ALA A 377 -2.33 -71.70 47.98
N MET A 378 -3.45 -71.23 48.54
CA MET A 378 -4.61 -70.79 47.76
C MET A 378 -4.37 -69.46 47.03
N LEU A 379 -3.69 -68.50 47.68
CA LEU A 379 -3.36 -67.21 47.09
C LEU A 379 -2.31 -67.31 45.96
N GLU A 380 -1.41 -68.30 46.02
CA GLU A 380 -0.40 -68.50 44.99
C GLU A 380 -1.00 -69.02 43.67
N GLN A 381 -2.06 -69.84 43.74
CA GLN A 381 -2.77 -70.31 42.54
C GLN A 381 -3.52 -69.18 41.83
N GLU A 382 -4.23 -68.31 42.56
CA GLU A 382 -4.95 -67.19 41.95
C GLU A 382 -4.02 -66.19 41.25
N LEU A 383 -2.82 -65.95 41.82
CA LEU A 383 -1.84 -65.05 41.22
C LEU A 383 -1.31 -65.57 39.87
N GLN A 384 -1.14 -66.89 39.74
CA GLN A 384 -0.68 -67.51 38.49
C GLN A 384 -1.72 -67.39 37.37
N GLU A 385 -3.00 -67.57 37.67
CA GLU A 385 -4.08 -67.46 36.67
C GLU A 385 -4.23 -66.03 36.12
N ILE A 386 -4.10 -65.02 36.96
CA ILE A 386 -4.21 -63.60 36.57
C ILE A 386 -3.06 -63.20 35.63
N THR A 387 -1.84 -63.68 35.89
CA THR A 387 -0.68 -63.36 35.02
C THR A 387 -0.75 -64.04 33.66
N ALA A 388 -1.36 -65.22 33.57
CA ALA A 388 -1.57 -65.93 32.30
C ALA A 388 -2.62 -65.23 31.43
N GLN A 389 -3.73 -64.76 32.01
CA GLN A 389 -4.77 -64.04 31.25
C GLN A 389 -4.26 -62.72 30.65
N ARG A 390 -3.41 -61.98 31.38
CA ARG A 390 -2.91 -60.67 30.92
C ARG A 390 -2.00 -60.80 29.69
N ARG A 391 -1.16 -61.84 29.61
CA ARG A 391 -0.28 -62.09 28.45
C ARG A 391 -1.04 -62.48 27.18
N ALA A 392 -2.19 -63.17 27.32
CA ALA A 392 -2.99 -63.59 26.18
C ALA A 392 -3.74 -62.41 25.51
N VAL A 393 -4.13 -61.40 26.30
CA VAL A 393 -4.79 -60.20 25.78
C VAL A 393 -3.80 -59.29 25.04
N GLU A 394 -2.61 -59.11 25.60
CA GLU A 394 -1.56 -58.26 25.01
C GLU A 394 -1.08 -58.75 23.63
N GLN A 395 -1.02 -60.07 23.42
CA GLN A 395 -0.65 -60.63 22.11
C GLN A 395 -1.72 -60.37 21.04
N ARG A 396 -3.01 -60.39 21.40
CA ARG A 396 -4.10 -60.13 20.45
C ARG A 396 -4.17 -58.66 20.06
N GLU A 397 -3.91 -57.75 21.00
CA GLU A 397 -3.89 -56.31 20.74
C GLU A 397 -2.75 -55.91 19.78
N LYS A 398 -1.59 -56.55 19.93
CA LYS A 398 -0.42 -56.28 19.07
C LYS A 398 -0.66 -56.65 17.59
N GLU A 399 -1.36 -57.74 17.32
CA GLU A 399 -1.67 -58.17 15.94
C GLU A 399 -2.71 -57.26 15.26
N GLU A 400 -3.64 -56.68 16.03
CA GLU A 400 -4.63 -55.74 15.49
C GLU A 400 -4.02 -54.37 15.14
N ASP A 401 -3.05 -53.91 15.93
CA ASP A 401 -2.35 -52.66 15.67
C ASP A 401 -1.43 -52.75 14.44
N GLU A 402 -0.79 -53.90 14.22
CA GLU A 402 0.00 -54.14 13.01
C GLU A 402 -0.86 -54.09 11.73
N ARG A 403 -2.10 -54.60 11.77
CA ARG A 403 -3.03 -54.49 10.63
C ARG A 403 -3.48 -53.06 10.35
N LYS A 404 -3.77 -52.28 11.41
CA LYS A 404 -4.18 -50.88 11.28
C LYS A 404 -3.05 -50.01 10.72
N THR A 405 -1.80 -50.27 11.10
CA THR A 405 -0.64 -49.50 10.58
C THR A 405 -0.45 -49.69 9.06
N GLN A 406 -0.60 -50.92 8.56
CA GLN A 406 -0.49 -51.21 7.12
C GLN A 406 -1.61 -50.56 6.30
N GLU A 407 -2.84 -50.51 6.82
CA GLU A 407 -3.96 -49.84 6.15
C GLU A 407 -3.76 -48.32 6.09
N ILE A 408 -3.24 -47.72 7.16
CA ILE A 408 -2.92 -46.29 7.22
C ILE A 408 -1.78 -45.95 6.23
N GLU A 409 -0.78 -46.81 6.09
CA GLU A 409 0.33 -46.60 5.16
C GLU A 409 -0.12 -46.66 3.69
N MET A 410 -0.94 -47.65 3.30
CA MET A 410 -1.51 -47.70 1.95
C MET A 410 -2.39 -46.48 1.64
N ARG A 411 -3.16 -46.00 2.63
CA ARG A 411 -3.99 -44.80 2.45
C ARG A 411 -3.15 -43.53 2.28
N LYS A 412 -2.02 -43.42 3.00
CA LYS A 412 -1.08 -42.29 2.86
C LYS A 412 -0.42 -42.26 1.49
N GLU A 413 -0.05 -43.42 0.95
CA GLU A 413 0.59 -43.48 -0.37
C GLU A 413 -0.38 -43.10 -1.49
N GLN A 414 -1.64 -43.54 -1.41
CA GLN A 414 -2.67 -43.13 -2.37
C GLN A 414 -2.95 -41.62 -2.33
N ASP A 415 -2.99 -41.02 -1.14
CA ASP A 415 -3.20 -39.57 -1.00
C ASP A 415 -1.99 -38.77 -1.52
N ARG A 416 -0.76 -39.27 -1.29
CA ARG A 416 0.46 -38.68 -1.84
C ARG A 416 0.45 -38.67 -3.37
N GLN A 417 0.04 -39.78 -4.00
CA GLN A 417 -0.08 -39.89 -5.45
C GLN A 417 -1.14 -38.93 -6.01
N ARG A 418 -2.29 -38.76 -5.33
CA ARG A 418 -3.32 -37.80 -5.75
C ARG A 418 -2.79 -36.36 -5.74
N ARG A 419 -2.09 -35.96 -4.68
CA ARG A 419 -1.49 -34.61 -4.59
C ARG A 419 -0.44 -34.37 -5.66
N ILE A 420 0.38 -35.38 -5.98
CA ILE A 420 1.36 -35.28 -7.06
C ILE A 420 0.66 -35.11 -8.41
N GLN A 421 -0.38 -35.89 -8.70
CA GLN A 421 -1.14 -35.77 -9.95
C GLN A 421 -1.87 -34.42 -10.07
N GLU A 422 -2.43 -33.91 -8.98
CA GLU A 422 -3.05 -32.59 -8.95
C GLU A 422 -2.03 -31.46 -9.16
N HIS A 423 -0.86 -31.57 -8.52
CA HIS A 423 0.24 -30.63 -8.71
C HIS A 423 0.73 -30.62 -10.17
N GLU A 424 0.94 -31.79 -10.77
CA GLU A 424 1.34 -31.92 -12.17
C GLU A 424 0.28 -31.33 -13.14
N LYS A 425 -1.01 -31.53 -12.85
CA LYS A 425 -2.10 -30.93 -13.65
C LYS A 425 -2.09 -29.42 -13.53
N LEU A 426 -1.92 -28.87 -12.33
CA LEU A 426 -1.87 -27.44 -12.09
C LEU A 426 -0.64 -26.79 -12.73
N GLU A 427 0.51 -27.47 -12.71
CA GLU A 427 1.74 -27.00 -13.34
C GLU A 427 1.61 -26.99 -14.87
N LYS A 428 1.05 -28.06 -15.47
CA LYS A 428 0.74 -28.09 -16.91
C LYS A 428 -0.23 -26.99 -17.31
N TRP A 429 -1.23 -26.70 -16.47
CA TRP A 429 -2.17 -25.60 -16.70
C TRP A 429 -1.47 -24.23 -16.68
N ARG A 430 -0.58 -23.98 -15.70
CA ARG A 430 0.22 -22.75 -15.64
C ARG A 430 1.16 -22.61 -16.84
N GLN A 431 1.80 -23.70 -17.26
CA GLN A 431 2.65 -23.70 -18.45
C GLN A 431 1.86 -23.44 -19.73
N GLN A 432 0.63 -23.97 -19.85
CA GLN A 432 -0.25 -23.69 -20.99
C GLN A 432 -0.67 -22.22 -21.05
N LEU A 433 -1.12 -21.66 -19.93
CA LEU A 433 -1.46 -20.23 -19.84
C LEU A 433 -0.27 -19.33 -20.15
N ALA A 434 0.92 -19.67 -19.64
CA ALA A 434 2.13 -18.91 -19.94
C ALA A 434 2.50 -18.97 -21.43
N ARG A 435 2.37 -20.14 -22.07
CA ARG A 435 2.63 -20.31 -23.51
C ARG A 435 1.61 -19.57 -24.37
N GLU A 436 0.34 -19.56 -23.97
CA GLU A 436 -0.72 -18.82 -24.66
C GLU A 436 -0.50 -17.30 -24.57
N ALA A 437 -0.16 -16.79 -23.38
CA ALA A 437 0.16 -15.38 -23.19
C ALA A 437 1.42 -14.95 -23.97
N GLU A 438 2.45 -15.80 -24.05
CA GLU A 438 3.65 -15.54 -24.87
C GLU A 438 3.31 -15.54 -26.38
N ALA A 439 2.48 -16.47 -26.83
CA ALA A 439 2.03 -16.54 -28.22
C ALA A 439 1.19 -15.31 -28.61
N GLU A 440 0.31 -14.85 -27.72
CA GLU A 440 -0.49 -13.63 -27.92
C GLU A 440 0.39 -12.38 -27.99
N LYS A 441 1.34 -12.23 -27.04
CA LYS A 441 2.30 -11.13 -27.05
C LYS A 441 3.17 -11.11 -28.31
N ARG A 442 3.57 -12.29 -28.81
CA ARG A 442 4.32 -12.41 -30.07
C ARG A 442 3.47 -12.00 -31.27
N LYS A 443 2.20 -12.40 -31.30
CA LYS A 443 1.26 -12.02 -32.35
C LYS A 443 1.03 -10.49 -32.38
N GLU A 444 0.82 -9.87 -31.22
CA GLU A 444 0.67 -8.41 -31.11
C GLU A 444 1.92 -7.67 -31.61
N ALA A 445 3.12 -8.15 -31.26
CA ALA A 445 4.37 -7.58 -31.74
C ALA A 445 4.55 -7.70 -33.27
N ASP A 446 4.19 -8.86 -33.83
CA ASP A 446 4.24 -9.09 -35.28
C ASP A 446 3.22 -8.23 -36.02
N ASP A 447 2.01 -8.07 -35.48
CA ASP A 447 0.97 -7.21 -36.06
C ASP A 447 1.36 -5.72 -35.97
N LYS A 448 1.96 -5.28 -34.86
CA LYS A 448 2.55 -3.93 -34.74
C LYS A 448 3.62 -3.70 -35.80
N ARG A 449 4.54 -4.67 -35.98
CA ARG A 449 5.61 -4.59 -36.98
C ARG A 449 5.07 -4.51 -38.41
N LYS A 450 3.99 -5.22 -38.72
CA LYS A 450 3.32 -5.13 -40.03
C LYS A 450 2.71 -3.76 -40.26
N MET A 451 1.96 -3.23 -39.28
CA MET A 451 1.37 -1.90 -39.36
C MET A 451 2.44 -0.81 -39.57
N ASP A 452 3.56 -0.90 -38.85
CA ASP A 452 4.68 0.03 -38.99
C ASP A 452 5.33 -0.06 -40.39
N ALA A 453 5.48 -1.27 -40.93
CA ALA A 453 6.03 -1.48 -42.28
C ALA A 453 5.10 -0.96 -43.39
N GLU A 454 3.80 -1.22 -43.28
CA GLU A 454 2.79 -0.68 -44.20
C GLU A 454 2.77 0.85 -44.16
N ARG A 455 2.81 1.43 -42.95
CA ARG A 455 2.85 2.87 -42.79
C ARG A 455 4.13 3.49 -43.35
N LYS A 456 5.29 2.87 -43.14
CA LYS A 456 6.56 3.31 -43.73
C LYS A 456 6.48 3.30 -45.27
N THR A 457 5.82 2.30 -45.83
CA THR A 457 5.60 2.19 -47.28
C THR A 457 4.70 3.34 -47.78
N LYS A 458 3.57 3.60 -47.10
CA LYS A 458 2.69 4.75 -47.41
C LYS A 458 3.43 6.09 -47.34
N VAL A 459 4.27 6.30 -46.32
CA VAL A 459 5.07 7.52 -46.20
C VAL A 459 6.07 7.63 -47.35
N GLN A 460 6.75 6.55 -47.73
CA GLN A 460 7.67 6.56 -48.88
C GLN A 460 6.97 6.85 -50.21
N ASP A 461 5.77 6.30 -50.42
CA ASP A 461 4.98 6.58 -51.62
C ASP A 461 4.53 8.04 -51.64
N MET A 462 4.13 8.58 -50.49
CA MET A 462 3.81 10.00 -50.34
C MET A 462 5.02 10.91 -50.55
N VAL A 463 6.23 10.50 -50.14
CA VAL A 463 7.48 11.23 -50.48
C VAL A 463 7.68 11.29 -52.00
N LYS A 464 7.39 10.20 -52.74
CA LYS A 464 7.47 10.20 -54.20
C LYS A 464 6.42 11.12 -54.82
N GLU A 465 5.20 11.11 -54.30
CA GLU A 465 4.11 11.99 -54.72
C GLU A 465 4.45 13.47 -54.51
N VAL A 466 4.86 13.85 -53.29
CA VAL A 466 5.30 15.22 -52.96
C VAL A 466 6.48 15.65 -53.83
N LYS A 467 7.42 14.76 -54.13
CA LYS A 467 8.52 15.05 -55.06
C LYS A 467 8.02 15.30 -56.49
N GLY A 468 6.97 14.61 -56.93
CA GLY A 468 6.31 14.84 -58.22
C GLY A 468 5.57 16.18 -58.26
N GLU A 469 4.78 16.48 -57.23
CA GLU A 469 4.11 17.76 -57.06
C GLU A 469 5.13 18.90 -57.05
N MET A 470 6.17 18.82 -56.22
CA MET A 470 7.22 19.84 -56.11
C MET A 470 7.93 20.11 -57.45
N LYS A 471 8.12 19.09 -58.29
CA LYS A 471 8.67 19.28 -59.64
C LYS A 471 7.70 19.98 -60.59
N SER A 472 6.40 19.81 -60.39
CA SER A 472 5.35 20.27 -61.31
C SER A 472 4.86 21.67 -60.95
N SER A 473 4.54 21.89 -59.67
CA SER A 473 3.98 23.14 -59.13
C SER A 473 5.03 24.02 -58.43
N GLY A 474 6.23 23.51 -58.16
CA GLY A 474 7.26 24.19 -57.38
C GLY A 474 6.96 24.29 -55.87
N SER A 475 5.79 23.80 -55.41
CA SER A 475 5.42 23.81 -53.99
C SER A 475 4.30 22.84 -53.65
N THR A 476 4.33 22.28 -52.45
CA THR A 476 3.27 21.43 -51.90
C THR A 476 2.66 22.09 -50.66
N THR A 477 1.36 21.94 -50.45
CA THR A 477 0.64 22.56 -49.34
C THR A 477 -0.17 21.54 -48.52
N ALA A 478 -0.36 21.85 -47.24
CA ALA A 478 -1.15 21.05 -46.31
C ALA A 478 -1.71 21.93 -45.17
N TRP A 479 -2.74 21.43 -44.47
CA TRP A 479 -3.16 21.99 -43.19
C TRP A 479 -2.55 21.18 -42.05
N ALA A 480 -2.16 21.87 -40.98
CA ALA A 480 -1.80 21.20 -39.73
C ALA A 480 -2.14 22.06 -38.53
N THR A 481 -2.27 21.41 -37.39
CA THR A 481 -2.24 22.11 -36.11
C THR A 481 -0.89 21.85 -35.46
N ILE A 482 -0.16 22.94 -35.18
CA ILE A 482 1.22 22.90 -34.70
C ILE A 482 1.25 23.54 -33.30
N GLN A 483 2.01 22.92 -32.41
CA GLN A 483 2.46 23.47 -31.15
C GLN A 483 3.97 23.64 -31.23
N THR A 484 4.40 24.90 -31.25
CA THR A 484 5.80 25.30 -31.29
C THR A 484 6.36 25.42 -29.87
N SER A 485 7.68 25.45 -29.73
CA SER A 485 8.35 25.51 -28.43
C SER A 485 8.12 26.83 -27.68
N ASP A 486 7.95 27.93 -28.41
CA ASP A 486 7.63 29.26 -27.89
C ASP A 486 6.18 29.40 -27.44
N SER A 487 5.27 28.58 -27.98
CA SER A 487 3.84 28.67 -27.77
C SER A 487 3.22 27.32 -27.43
N LEU A 488 2.81 27.18 -26.17
CA LEU A 488 2.03 26.03 -25.70
C LEU A 488 0.61 25.97 -26.30
N VAL A 489 0.20 26.97 -27.07
CA VAL A 489 -1.10 27.00 -27.75
C VAL A 489 -0.98 26.27 -29.09
N TRP A 490 -1.84 25.27 -29.29
CA TRP A 490 -2.06 24.63 -30.58
C TRP A 490 -2.68 25.61 -31.56
N ARG A 491 -1.99 25.86 -32.68
CA ARG A 491 -2.45 26.79 -33.72
C ARG A 491 -2.62 26.05 -35.03
N ARG A 492 -3.79 26.21 -35.65
CA ARG A 492 -4.03 25.74 -37.01
C ARG A 492 -3.28 26.65 -37.98
N ARG A 493 -2.46 26.06 -38.85
CA ARG A 493 -1.61 26.75 -39.82
C ARG A 493 -1.76 26.13 -41.20
N TYR A 494 -1.79 26.99 -42.20
CA TYR A 494 -1.66 26.58 -43.59
C TYR A 494 -0.17 26.50 -43.92
N ILE A 495 0.27 25.33 -44.35
CA ILE A 495 1.67 25.02 -44.57
C ILE A 495 1.94 25.04 -46.07
N LYS A 496 3.02 25.71 -46.47
CA LYS A 496 3.57 25.59 -47.82
C LYS A 496 5.04 25.21 -47.76
N LEU A 497 5.38 24.10 -48.41
CA LEU A 497 6.75 23.69 -48.62
C LEU A 497 7.22 24.24 -49.98
N VAL A 498 8.32 24.98 -50.00
CA VAL A 498 8.98 25.46 -51.22
C VAL A 498 10.45 25.06 -51.16
N GLY A 499 10.85 24.10 -51.99
CA GLY A 499 12.18 23.49 -51.89
C GLY A 499 12.39 22.79 -50.54
N SER A 500 13.35 23.26 -49.74
CA SER A 500 13.65 22.78 -48.39
C SER A 500 13.10 23.67 -47.26
N LYS A 501 12.39 24.75 -47.61
CA LYS A 501 11.86 25.72 -46.66
C LYS A 501 10.38 25.51 -46.41
N PHE A 502 10.01 25.58 -45.15
CA PHE A 502 8.67 25.40 -44.64
C PHE A 502 8.12 26.77 -44.23
N PHE A 503 7.02 27.18 -44.85
CA PHE A 503 6.36 28.45 -44.55
C PHE A 503 5.02 28.19 -43.85
N LEU A 504 4.81 28.84 -42.71
CA LEU A 504 3.56 28.79 -41.95
C LEU A 504 2.75 30.06 -42.20
N TYR A 505 1.50 29.89 -42.61
CA TYR A 505 0.54 30.97 -42.84
C TYR A 505 -0.68 30.81 -41.93
N ARG A 506 -1.41 31.91 -41.73
CA ARG A 506 -2.69 31.87 -41.02
C ARG A 506 -3.77 31.14 -41.82
N SER A 507 -3.79 31.37 -43.13
CA SER A 507 -4.83 30.90 -44.06
C SER A 507 -4.28 30.88 -45.49
N PRO A 508 -4.81 30.04 -46.40
CA PRO A 508 -4.46 30.04 -47.82
C PRO A 508 -4.80 31.37 -48.52
N LYS A 509 -5.70 32.18 -47.96
CA LYS A 509 -6.02 33.52 -48.50
C LYS A 509 -5.01 34.60 -48.07
N ASP A 510 -4.25 34.32 -47.03
CA ASP A 510 -3.35 35.26 -46.38
C ASP A 510 -1.90 34.77 -46.50
N MET A 511 -1.47 34.56 -47.74
CA MET A 511 -0.12 34.09 -48.06
C MET A 511 0.91 35.23 -48.17
N ASN A 512 0.47 36.48 -48.00
CA ASN A 512 1.34 37.64 -48.05
C ASN A 512 2.07 37.86 -46.73
N GLN A 513 1.51 37.37 -45.62
CA GLN A 513 2.10 37.43 -44.29
C GLN A 513 2.61 36.04 -43.87
N VAL A 514 3.91 35.81 -44.04
CA VAL A 514 4.58 34.64 -43.47
C VAL A 514 4.62 34.80 -41.96
N LEU A 515 4.05 33.85 -41.22
CA LEU A 515 4.10 33.86 -39.75
C LEU A 515 5.40 33.27 -39.23
N ASP A 516 5.88 32.22 -39.89
CA ASP A 516 7.11 31.53 -39.54
C ASP A 516 7.74 30.89 -40.78
N GLU A 517 9.07 30.85 -40.82
CA GLU A 517 9.89 30.27 -41.89
C GLU A 517 10.96 29.38 -41.27
N VAL A 518 10.95 28.09 -41.65
CA VAL A 518 11.91 27.10 -41.13
C VAL A 518 12.64 26.42 -42.27
N GLU A 519 13.97 26.40 -42.21
CA GLU A 519 14.80 25.63 -43.11
C GLU A 519 14.97 24.20 -42.61
N LEU A 520 14.36 23.23 -43.28
CA LEU A 520 14.30 21.86 -42.76
C LEU A 520 15.55 21.04 -43.08
N ARG A 521 16.25 21.37 -44.16
CA ARG A 521 17.40 20.60 -44.64
C ARG A 521 18.55 20.69 -43.65
N GLY A 522 18.91 19.55 -43.07
CA GLY A 522 20.00 19.46 -42.09
C GLY A 522 19.61 19.88 -40.67
N GLN A 523 18.49 20.56 -40.46
CA GLN A 523 18.01 20.96 -39.12
C GLN A 523 17.14 19.90 -38.45
N ILE A 524 16.37 19.10 -39.20
CA ILE A 524 15.54 18.04 -38.60
C ILE A 524 16.43 16.85 -38.17
N GLY A 525 16.37 16.50 -36.90
CA GLY A 525 17.00 15.31 -36.30
C GLY A 525 16.20 14.03 -36.52
N GLY A 526 14.88 14.14 -36.53
CA GLY A 526 13.99 13.04 -36.88
C GLY A 526 12.52 13.39 -36.72
N LEU A 527 11.66 12.56 -37.30
CA LEU A 527 10.22 12.59 -37.09
C LEU A 527 9.89 11.44 -36.14
N ARG A 528 9.28 11.75 -34.99
CA ARG A 528 9.04 10.81 -33.90
C ARG A 528 7.55 10.61 -33.70
N GLU A 529 7.17 9.37 -33.49
CA GLU A 529 5.79 9.02 -33.16
C GLU A 529 5.52 9.13 -31.66
N PRO A 530 4.24 9.14 -31.23
CA PRO A 530 3.90 9.14 -29.81
C PRO A 530 4.57 8.00 -29.01
N ASP A 531 4.74 6.84 -29.64
CA ASP A 531 5.38 5.67 -29.02
C ASP A 531 6.92 5.80 -28.89
N GLU A 532 7.53 6.82 -29.50
CA GLU A 532 8.98 7.05 -29.52
C GLU A 532 9.43 8.10 -28.50
N GLY A 533 8.85 8.06 -27.29
CA GLY A 533 9.18 8.99 -26.20
C GLY A 533 8.33 10.26 -26.16
N PHE A 534 7.26 10.32 -26.96
CA PHE A 534 6.31 11.43 -27.00
C PHE A 534 4.92 10.96 -26.56
N GLU A 535 4.85 10.25 -25.42
CA GLU A 535 3.62 9.62 -24.92
C GLU A 535 2.47 10.62 -24.72
N GLU A 536 2.80 11.88 -24.48
CA GLU A 536 1.86 13.00 -24.40
C GLU A 536 1.01 13.19 -25.66
N LEU A 537 1.55 12.86 -26.82
CA LEU A 537 0.88 12.96 -28.11
C LEU A 537 -0.04 11.78 -28.38
N LYS A 538 0.02 10.71 -27.58
CA LYS A 538 -0.83 9.51 -27.74
C LYS A 538 -2.31 9.82 -27.59
N ALA A 539 -2.65 10.86 -26.83
CA ALA A 539 -4.03 11.34 -26.66
C ALA A 539 -4.59 12.07 -27.90
N ILE A 540 -3.71 12.54 -28.80
CA ILE A 540 -4.08 13.29 -30.00
C ILE A 540 -3.94 12.35 -31.20
N LYS A 541 -5.06 12.04 -31.86
CA LYS A 541 -5.03 11.21 -33.07
C LYS A 541 -4.21 11.88 -34.16
N TYR A 542 -3.51 11.06 -34.93
CA TYR A 542 -2.70 11.51 -36.08
C TYR A 542 -1.59 12.51 -35.75
N SER A 543 -1.13 12.53 -34.50
CA SER A 543 -0.03 13.37 -34.04
C SER A 543 1.34 12.74 -34.27
N PHE A 544 2.37 13.59 -34.31
CA PHE A 544 3.78 13.23 -34.32
C PHE A 544 4.61 14.45 -33.87
N ALA A 545 5.88 14.22 -33.52
CA ALA A 545 6.83 15.24 -33.12
C ALA A 545 7.93 15.44 -34.17
N ILE A 546 8.35 16.69 -34.37
CA ILE A 546 9.50 17.08 -35.18
C ILE A 546 10.64 17.41 -34.21
N VAL A 547 11.68 16.58 -34.21
CA VAL A 547 12.87 16.78 -33.37
C VAL A 547 13.92 17.51 -34.20
N PHE A 548 14.48 18.60 -33.67
CA PHE A 548 15.53 19.38 -34.33
C PHE A 548 16.92 19.00 -33.81
N LYS A 549 17.96 19.16 -34.65
CA LYS A 549 19.37 18.87 -34.31
C LYS A 549 20.05 20.01 -33.57
N ASP A 550 19.51 21.21 -33.67
CA ASP A 550 20.05 22.43 -33.06
C ASP A 550 19.77 22.55 -31.56
N GLY A 551 19.15 21.51 -30.96
CA GLY A 551 18.82 21.47 -29.55
C GLY A 551 17.55 22.25 -29.19
N ARG A 552 16.80 22.77 -30.17
CA ARG A 552 15.48 23.34 -29.90
C ARG A 552 14.51 22.26 -29.42
N ASP A 553 13.58 22.67 -28.58
CA ASP A 553 12.49 21.80 -28.15
C ASP A 553 11.68 21.31 -29.38
N PRO A 554 11.24 20.05 -29.35
CA PRO A 554 10.54 19.43 -30.47
C PRO A 554 9.19 20.12 -30.72
N TRP A 555 8.82 20.22 -32.00
CA TRP A 555 7.48 20.70 -32.36
C TRP A 555 6.51 19.55 -32.39
N SER A 556 5.31 19.78 -31.86
CA SER A 556 4.25 18.78 -31.92
C SER A 556 3.26 19.17 -33.02
N VAL A 557 2.91 18.21 -33.87
CA VAL A 557 2.07 18.43 -35.05
C VAL A 557 0.99 17.36 -35.11
N PHE A 558 -0.24 17.73 -35.50
CA PHE A 558 -1.27 16.76 -35.87
C PHE A 558 -2.06 17.22 -37.10
N GLY A 559 -2.56 16.24 -37.85
CA GLY A 559 -3.52 16.41 -38.94
C GLY A 559 -4.93 16.02 -38.51
N ASP A 560 -5.94 16.49 -39.23
CA ASP A 560 -7.33 16.12 -38.94
C ASP A 560 -7.61 14.68 -39.41
N THR A 561 -6.90 14.22 -40.43
CA THR A 561 -7.01 12.86 -41.00
C THR A 561 -5.67 12.12 -41.04
N GLU A 562 -5.73 10.80 -41.18
CA GLU A 562 -4.53 9.97 -41.36
C GLU A 562 -3.79 10.33 -42.66
N GLU A 563 -4.53 10.62 -43.72
CA GLU A 563 -3.98 11.02 -45.02
C GLU A 563 -3.21 12.33 -44.92
N GLU A 564 -3.74 13.33 -44.19
CA GLU A 564 -3.04 14.58 -43.92
C GLU A 564 -1.75 14.35 -43.13
N LYS A 565 -1.78 13.47 -42.12
CA LYS A 565 -0.57 13.07 -41.39
C LYS A 565 0.47 12.46 -42.30
N ILE A 566 0.08 11.50 -43.13
CA ILE A 566 0.99 10.82 -44.06
C ILE A 566 1.54 11.82 -45.09
N LYS A 567 0.70 12.73 -45.61
CA LYS A 567 1.11 13.83 -46.49
C LYS A 567 2.16 14.72 -45.85
N MET A 568 1.93 15.15 -44.62
CA MET A 568 2.88 15.97 -43.86
C MET A 568 4.19 15.24 -43.58
N LEU A 569 4.14 13.96 -43.17
CA LEU A 569 5.34 13.15 -42.97
C LEU A 569 6.13 13.02 -44.28
N GLY A 570 5.45 12.81 -45.41
CA GLY A 570 6.09 12.78 -46.73
C GLY A 570 6.74 14.12 -47.12
N MET A 571 6.06 15.24 -46.86
CA MET A 571 6.61 16.59 -47.06
C MET A 571 7.88 16.82 -46.23
N LEU A 572 7.84 16.46 -44.95
CA LEU A 572 8.94 16.66 -44.01
C LEU A 572 10.13 15.74 -44.31
N HIS A 573 9.89 14.47 -44.64
CA HIS A 573 10.95 13.54 -45.07
C HIS A 573 11.67 14.07 -46.32
N TYR A 574 10.91 14.51 -47.33
CA TYR A 574 11.47 15.07 -48.55
C TYR A 574 12.30 16.33 -48.27
N ALA A 575 11.77 17.27 -47.49
CA ALA A 575 12.42 18.55 -47.19
C ALA A 575 13.68 18.41 -46.32
N ALA A 576 13.65 17.48 -45.36
CA ALA A 576 14.78 17.19 -44.48
C ALA A 576 15.89 16.39 -45.17
N GLY A 577 15.55 15.65 -46.25
CA GLY A 577 16.45 14.71 -46.90
C GLY A 577 16.72 13.46 -46.07
N LEU A 578 15.68 12.94 -45.40
CA LEU A 578 15.71 11.76 -44.52
C LEU A 578 15.44 10.45 -45.27
#